data_AF-A0AAN9BRG5-F1
#
_entry.id   AF-A0AAN9BRG5-F1
#
_cell.length_a   1.000
_cell.length_b   1.000
_cell.length_c   1.000
_cell.angle_alpha   90.00
_cell.angle_beta   90.00
_cell.angle_gamma   90.00
#
_symmetry.space_group_name_H-M   'P 1'
#
loop_
_entity.id
_entity.type
_entity.pdbx_description
1 polymer ?
#
loop_
_entity_poly.entity_id
_entity_poly.type
_entity_poly.pdbx_seq_one_letter_code
_entity_poly.pdbx_strand_id
1 'polypeptide(L)'
;MKTLALVVITCLTVCHVTGELLTVLKRLHSSDALNFLTPEEQVMLVELIAAAEVCRLHAYERGQDRDAILALTAHLPDTEEGLVRAYLENHLRLEERGLCIPNSGSAKPTTQRHR
;
A
#
# COMPACT_ATOMS: atom_id res chain seq x y z
N MET A 1 -33.88 -21.21 -12.44
CA MET A 1 -33.46 -20.47 -11.22
C MET A 1 -32.25 -21.13 -10.53
N LYS A 2 -31.16 -21.42 -11.26
CA LYS A 2 -29.93 -22.03 -10.68
C LYS A 2 -28.64 -21.35 -11.14
N THR A 3 -28.69 -20.61 -12.24
CA THR A 3 -27.56 -19.86 -12.82
C THR A 3 -27.30 -18.52 -12.12
N LEU A 4 -28.31 -17.93 -11.47
CA LEU A 4 -28.15 -16.66 -10.74
C LEU A 4 -27.35 -16.80 -9.44
N ALA A 5 -27.46 -17.95 -8.75
CA ALA A 5 -26.73 -18.18 -7.50
C ALA A 5 -25.21 -18.34 -7.74
N LEU A 6 -24.80 -18.82 -8.91
CA LEU A 6 -23.39 -19.04 -9.23
C LEU A 6 -22.64 -17.72 -9.47
N VAL A 7 -23.29 -16.71 -10.04
CA VAL A 7 -22.67 -15.41 -10.37
C VAL A 7 -22.42 -14.55 -9.12
N VAL A 8 -23.29 -14.63 -8.12
CA VAL A 8 -23.17 -13.85 -6.88
C VAL A 8 -22.00 -14.34 -6.01
N ILE A 9 -21.74 -15.65 -6.00
CA ILE A 9 -20.63 -16.24 -5.21
C ILE A 9 -19.27 -15.87 -5.82
N THR A 10 -19.15 -15.82 -7.15
CA THR A 10 -17.89 -15.47 -7.82
C THR A 10 -17.52 -13.99 -7.66
N CYS A 11 -18.49 -13.11 -7.41
CA CYS A 11 -18.22 -11.67 -7.21
C CYS A 11 -17.71 -11.36 -5.79
N LEU A 12 -18.13 -12.13 -4.78
CA LEU A 12 -17.70 -11.94 -3.39
C LEU A 12 -16.24 -12.34 -3.12
N THR A 13 -15.62 -13.09 -4.02
CA THR A 13 -14.19 -13.47 -3.92
C THR A 13 -13.22 -12.41 -4.45
N VAL A 14 -13.70 -11.37 -5.16
CA VAL A 14 -12.81 -10.39 -5.83
C VAL A 14 -12.38 -9.24 -4.90
N CYS A 15 -13.03 -9.06 -3.74
CA CYS A 15 -12.75 -7.93 -2.85
C CYS A 15 -11.93 -8.31 -1.60
N HIS A 16 -10.92 -9.17 -1.74
CA HIS A 16 -9.83 -9.22 -0.75
C HIS A 16 -8.91 -8.00 -0.96
N VAL A 17 -9.45 -6.81 -0.70
CA VAL A 17 -8.63 -5.63 -0.48
C VAL A 17 -7.79 -5.95 0.76
N THR A 18 -6.47 -5.94 0.60
CA THR A 18 -5.55 -6.35 1.65
C THR A 18 -5.73 -5.51 2.90
N GLY A 19 -5.67 -6.19 4.05
CA GLY A 19 -5.77 -5.54 5.35
C GLY A 19 -4.68 -4.47 5.55
N GLU A 20 -3.51 -4.59 4.92
CA GLU A 20 -2.41 -3.63 5.08
C GLU A 20 -2.62 -2.32 4.32
N LEU A 21 -2.92 -2.36 3.02
CA LEU A 21 -3.34 -1.20 2.23
C LEU A 21 -4.39 -0.36 2.99
N LEU A 22 -5.46 -1.03 3.39
CA LEU A 22 -6.55 -0.38 4.10
C LEU A 22 -6.12 0.13 5.47
N THR A 23 -5.20 -0.55 6.15
CA THR A 23 -4.66 -0.10 7.44
C THR A 23 -3.79 1.14 7.30
N VAL A 24 -2.89 1.19 6.31
CA VAL A 24 -2.04 2.36 6.05
C VAL A 24 -2.89 3.55 5.64
N LEU A 25 -3.80 3.37 4.68
CA LEU A 25 -4.74 4.42 4.25
C LEU A 25 -5.64 4.89 5.39
N LYS A 26 -6.19 3.98 6.19
CA LYS A 26 -7.02 4.34 7.35
C LYS A 26 -6.21 5.13 8.38
N ARG A 27 -4.95 4.76 8.61
CA ARG A 27 -4.08 5.46 9.55
C ARG A 27 -3.76 6.87 9.06
N LEU A 28 -3.40 7.02 7.78
CA LEU A 28 -3.17 8.31 7.14
C LEU A 28 -4.41 9.20 7.16
N HIS A 29 -5.59 8.62 6.94
CA HIS A 29 -6.85 9.37 7.00
C HIS A 29 -7.19 9.78 8.43
N SER A 30 -6.87 8.96 9.44
CA SER A 30 -7.15 9.26 10.85
C SER A 30 -6.19 10.25 11.50
N SER A 31 -5.03 10.50 10.90
CA SER A 31 -3.97 11.36 11.46
C SER A 31 -3.98 12.79 10.93
N ASP A 32 -4.99 13.17 10.15
CA ASP A 32 -5.03 14.42 9.37
C ASP A 32 -3.85 14.60 8.40
N ALA A 33 -3.01 13.58 8.18
CA ALA A 33 -1.80 13.71 7.38
C ALA A 33 -2.09 14.01 5.90
N LEU A 34 -3.24 13.55 5.40
CA LEU A 34 -3.70 13.88 4.04
C LEU A 34 -3.99 15.37 3.87
N ASN A 35 -4.29 16.11 4.94
CA ASN A 35 -4.55 17.56 4.86
C ASN A 35 -3.28 18.37 4.59
N PHE A 36 -2.09 17.78 4.80
CA PHE A 36 -0.81 18.39 4.48
C PHE A 36 -0.42 18.20 3.00
N LEU A 37 -1.18 17.36 2.29
CA LEU A 37 -0.97 17.06 0.89
C LEU A 37 -1.99 17.81 0.04
N THR A 38 -1.53 18.36 -1.08
CA THR A 38 -2.41 18.82 -2.16
C THR A 38 -3.22 17.65 -2.73
N PRO A 39 -4.36 17.89 -3.42
CA PRO A 39 -5.14 16.82 -4.02
C PRO A 39 -4.33 15.93 -4.98
N GLU A 40 -3.39 16.51 -5.72
CA GLU A 40 -2.51 15.78 -6.64
C GLU A 40 -1.56 14.84 -5.89
N GLU A 41 -0.98 15.32 -4.79
CA GLU A 41 -0.13 14.53 -3.90
C GLU A 41 -0.90 13.40 -3.20
N GLN A 42 -2.15 13.65 -2.79
CA GLN A 42 -3.00 12.61 -2.23
C GLN A 42 -3.26 11.48 -3.25
N VAL A 43 -3.52 11.83 -4.51
CA VAL A 43 -3.68 10.85 -5.59
C VAL A 43 -2.38 10.07 -5.80
N MET A 44 -1.25 10.76 -5.90
CA MET A 44 0.05 10.12 -6.09
C MET A 44 0.39 9.17 -4.93
N LEU A 45 0.09 9.55 -3.68
CA LEU A 45 0.28 8.69 -2.51
C LEU A 45 -0.55 7.41 -2.60
N VAL A 46 -1.82 7.53 -3.00
CA VAL A 46 -2.69 6.35 -3.19
C VAL A 46 -2.18 5.46 -4.31
N GLU A 47 -1.74 6.04 -5.43
CA GLU A 47 -1.15 5.30 -6.56
C GLU A 47 0.12 4.55 -6.16
N LEU A 48 0.99 5.16 -5.35
CA LEU A 48 2.20 4.55 -4.81
C LEU A 48 1.89 3.36 -3.89
N ILE A 49 0.95 3.54 -2.96
CA ILE A 49 0.57 2.46 -2.05
C ILE A 49 -0.10 1.33 -2.83
N ALA A 50 -0.95 1.64 -3.83
CA ALA A 50 -1.55 0.65 -4.71
C ALA A 50 -0.50 -0.08 -5.56
N ALA A 51 0.51 0.63 -6.07
CA ALA A 51 1.62 0.05 -6.83
C ALA A 51 2.46 -0.91 -5.99
N ALA A 52 2.72 -0.56 -4.72
CA ALA A 52 3.39 -1.42 -3.76
C ALA A 52 2.63 -2.74 -3.55
N GLU A 53 1.30 -2.68 -3.38
CA GLU A 53 0.44 -3.86 -3.18
C GLU A 53 0.37 -4.79 -4.39
N VAL A 54 0.61 -4.28 -5.59
CA VAL A 54 0.67 -5.10 -6.82
C VAL A 54 2.09 -5.41 -7.28
N CYS A 55 3.11 -5.15 -6.44
CA CYS A 55 4.51 -5.43 -6.73
C CYS A 55 5.00 -4.75 -8.02
N ARG A 56 4.68 -3.46 -8.18
CA ARG A 56 5.09 -2.64 -9.32
C ARG A 56 5.80 -1.36 -8.87
N LEU A 57 6.37 -1.35 -7.68
CA LEU A 57 7.02 -0.17 -7.12
C LEU A 57 8.32 0.17 -7.86
N HIS A 58 9.03 -0.81 -8.43
CA HIS A 58 10.20 -0.54 -9.27
C HIS A 58 9.89 0.25 -10.55
N ALA A 59 8.64 0.29 -11.00
CA ALA A 59 8.25 1.13 -12.13
C ALA A 59 8.38 2.61 -11.79
N TYR A 60 8.10 2.97 -10.54
CA TYR A 60 8.18 4.33 -10.02
C TYR A 60 9.62 4.70 -9.62
N GLU A 61 10.40 3.75 -9.12
CA GLU A 61 11.79 3.98 -8.74
C GLU A 61 12.72 4.22 -9.95
N ARG A 62 12.53 3.47 -11.04
CA ARG A 62 13.36 3.59 -12.25
C ARG A 62 12.89 4.69 -13.21
N GLY A 63 11.75 5.31 -12.93
CA GLY A 63 11.17 6.40 -13.71
C GLY A 63 11.69 7.78 -13.30
N GLN A 64 11.07 8.82 -13.86
CA GLN A 64 11.28 10.22 -13.44
C GLN A 64 10.62 10.54 -12.08
N ASP A 65 9.87 9.60 -11.52
CA ASP A 65 8.99 9.86 -10.38
C ASP A 65 9.69 9.67 -9.02
N ARG A 66 10.93 9.15 -8.98
CA ARG A 66 11.65 8.91 -7.71
C ARG A 66 11.77 10.16 -6.85
N ASP A 67 12.12 11.29 -7.44
CA ASP A 67 12.24 12.55 -6.71
C ASP A 67 10.87 13.08 -6.27
N ALA A 68 9.82 12.85 -7.07
CA ALA A 68 8.45 13.18 -6.71
C ALA A 68 7.95 12.35 -5.53
N ILE A 69 8.29 11.06 -5.46
CA ILE A 69 7.98 10.18 -4.33
C ILE A 69 8.66 10.66 -3.05
N LEU A 70 9.95 11.01 -3.13
CA LEU A 70 10.71 11.52 -1.99
C LEU A 70 10.14 12.85 -1.50
N ALA A 71 9.84 13.77 -2.42
CA ALA A 71 9.22 15.05 -2.12
C ALA A 71 7.82 14.87 -1.49
N LEU A 72 7.01 13.96 -2.03
CA LEU A 72 5.69 13.63 -1.49
C LEU A 72 5.77 13.16 -0.04
N THR A 73 6.71 12.27 0.29
CA THR A 73 6.85 11.79 1.67
C THR A 73 7.33 12.88 2.63
N ALA A 74 8.07 13.88 2.15
CA ALA A 74 8.60 14.98 2.97
C ALA A 74 7.53 16.02 3.37
N HIS A 75 6.35 16.00 2.74
CA HIS A 75 5.22 16.85 3.11
C HIS A 75 4.31 16.21 4.17
N LEU A 76 4.52 14.92 4.48
CA LEU A 76 3.81 14.25 5.56
C LEU A 76 4.41 14.66 6.92
N PRO A 77 3.62 14.68 8.00
CA PRO A 77 4.17 14.82 9.34
C PRO A 77 5.15 13.68 9.67
N ASP A 78 6.20 13.95 10.47
CA ASP A 78 7.32 13.03 10.75
C ASP A 78 6.88 11.58 11.09
N THR A 79 5.78 11.42 11.82
CA THR A 79 5.27 10.10 12.24
C THR A 79 4.74 9.29 11.05
N GLU A 80 3.99 9.94 10.16
CA GLU A 80 3.40 9.35 8.97
C GLU A 80 4.39 9.21 7.83
N GLU A 81 5.31 10.17 7.67
CA GLU A 81 6.44 10.09 6.75
C GLU A 81 7.22 8.79 7.00
N GLY A 82 7.63 8.54 8.24
CA GLY A 82 8.37 7.34 8.61
C GLY A 82 7.59 6.06 8.35
N LEU A 83 6.28 6.09 8.57
CA LEU A 83 5.41 4.94 8.31
C LEU A 83 5.30 4.62 6.82
N VAL A 84 5.01 5.64 6.00
CA VAL A 84 4.87 5.48 4.54
C VAL A 84 6.20 5.08 3.93
N ARG A 85 7.30 5.70 4.34
CA ARG A 85 8.64 5.34 3.89
C ARG A 85 8.98 3.89 4.19
N ALA A 86 8.82 3.47 5.45
CA ALA A 86 9.10 2.08 5.85
C ALA A 86 8.22 1.07 5.10
N TYR A 87 6.96 1.42 4.85
CA TYR A 87 6.03 0.61 4.08
C TYR A 87 6.50 0.44 2.61
N LEU A 88 6.87 1.53 1.95
CA LEU A 88 7.33 1.53 0.56
C LEU A 88 8.69 0.81 0.41
N GLU A 89 9.65 1.11 1.28
CA GLU A 89 10.96 0.46 1.30
C GLU A 89 10.85 -1.06 1.51
N ASN A 90 9.96 -1.50 2.41
CA ASN A 90 9.73 -2.93 2.61
C ASN A 90 9.16 -3.60 1.34
N HIS A 91 8.18 -2.98 0.68
CA HIS A 91 7.62 -3.51 -0.57
C HIS A 91 8.66 -3.56 -1.69
N LEU A 92 9.46 -2.50 -1.85
CA LEU A 92 10.53 -2.46 -2.84
C LEU A 92 11.53 -3.61 -2.61
N ARG A 93 12.00 -3.79 -1.37
CA ARG A 93 12.91 -4.88 -1.00
C ARG A 93 12.30 -6.27 -1.23
N LEU A 94 10.99 -6.43 -1.01
CA LEU A 94 10.31 -7.69 -1.32
C LEU A 94 10.22 -7.93 -2.83
N GLU A 95 9.97 -6.88 -3.60
CA GLU A 95 9.89 -6.93 -5.07
C GLU A 95 11.25 -7.29 -5.68
N GLU A 96 12.34 -6.64 -5.24
CA GLU A 96 13.73 -6.94 -5.63
C GLU A 96 14.11 -8.41 -5.44
N ARG A 97 13.57 -9.03 -4.39
CA ARG A 97 13.86 -10.43 -4.03
C ARG A 97 12.91 -11.43 -4.71
N GLY A 98 11.94 -10.97 -5.48
CA GLY A 98 10.87 -11.80 -6.04
C GLY A 98 9.97 -12.42 -4.97
N LEU A 99 9.94 -11.83 -3.77
CA LEU A 99 9.15 -12.26 -2.62
C LEU A 99 7.89 -11.41 -2.42
N CYS A 100 7.72 -10.36 -3.21
CA CYS A 100 6.51 -9.57 -3.19
C CYS A 100 5.35 -10.42 -3.73
N ILE A 101 4.34 -10.62 -2.89
CA ILE A 101 3.13 -11.34 -3.25
C ILE A 101 2.04 -10.28 -3.43
N PRO A 102 1.45 -10.15 -4.62
CA PRO A 102 0.40 -9.18 -4.87
C PRO A 102 -0.77 -9.41 -3.93
N ASN A 103 -1.29 -8.35 -3.34
CA ASN A 103 -2.38 -8.41 -2.39
C ASN A 103 -2.13 -9.39 -1.22
N SER A 104 -0.87 -9.56 -0.79
CA SER A 104 -0.59 -10.46 0.32
C SER A 104 -0.82 -9.87 1.69
N GLY A 105 -1.04 -8.55 1.79
CA GLY A 105 -1.20 -7.82 3.04
C GLY A 105 -0.21 -8.35 4.05
N SER A 106 1.08 -8.15 3.78
CA SER A 106 2.23 -8.83 4.40
C SER A 106 1.87 -9.31 5.79
N ALA A 107 1.55 -10.61 5.91
CA ALA A 107 1.17 -11.20 7.18
C ALA A 107 2.22 -10.77 8.20
N LYS A 108 1.82 -9.94 9.18
CA LYS A 108 2.71 -9.51 10.26
C LYS A 108 3.49 -10.74 10.70
N PRO A 109 4.83 -10.70 10.74
CA PRO A 109 5.58 -11.80 11.32
C PRO A 109 5.03 -11.93 12.73
N THR A 110 4.29 -13.02 12.96
CA THR A 110 3.74 -13.31 14.26
C THR A 110 4.97 -13.49 15.12
N THR A 111 5.26 -12.49 15.96
CA THR A 111 6.30 -12.57 16.97
C THR A 111 5.91 -13.74 17.86
N GLN A 112 6.38 -14.92 17.49
CA GLN A 112 6.26 -16.14 18.27
C GLN A 112 7.22 -15.96 19.42
N ARG A 113 6.72 -15.25 20.44
CA ARG A 113 7.39 -15.00 21.70
C ARG A 113 7.43 -16.34 22.43
N HIS A 114 8.41 -17.18 22.10
CA HIS A 114 8.77 -18.32 22.92
C HIS A 114 9.21 -17.76 24.28
N ARG A 115 8.34 -17.96 25.27
CA ARG A 115 8.71 -17.95 26.68
C ARG A 115 9.20 -19.34 27.05
#